data_AF-X6KUE0-F1
#
_entry.id   AF-X6KUE0-F1
#
_cell.length_a   1.000
_cell.length_b   1.000
_cell.length_c   1.000
_cell.angle_alpha   90.00
_cell.angle_beta   90.00
_cell.angle_gamma   90.00
#
_symmetry.space_group_name_H-M   'P 1'
#
loop_
_entity.id
_entity.type
_entity.pdbx_description
1 polymer ?
#
loop_
_entity_poly.entity_id
_entity_poly.type
_entity_poly.pdbx_seq_one_letter_code
_entity_poly.pdbx_strand_id
1 'polypeptide(L)' 'MALAAEIDRSYVGCIKRGLENVTIDTLDALATVLGVPAAALLIEPAKVARQPMPLSSGRKPKQG' A
#
# COMPACT_ATOMS: atom_id res chain seq x y z
N MET A 1 14.20 10.79 -4.33
CA MET A 1 12.96 10.02 -4.58
C MET A 1 11.86 10.41 -3.60
N ALA A 2 12.01 10.21 -2.28
CA ALA A 2 11.02 10.66 -1.29
C ALA A 2 10.65 12.15 -1.39
N LEU A 3 11.67 13.02 -1.48
CA LEU A 3 11.49 14.48 -1.62
C LEU A 3 10.73 14.91 -2.89
N ALA A 4 10.77 14.11 -3.97
CA ALA A 4 10.14 14.47 -5.24
C ALA A 4 8.63 14.16 -5.27
N ALA A 5 8.16 13.27 -4.38
CA ALA A 5 6.74 12.93 -4.28
C ALA A 5 6.03 13.65 -3.12
N GLU A 6 6.71 14.57 -2.41
CA GLU A 6 6.27 15.14 -1.12
C GLU A 6 5.91 14.08 -0.06
N ILE A 7 6.47 12.88 -0.19
CA ILE A 7 6.21 11.75 0.71
C ILE A 7 7.43 11.53 1.60
N ASP A 8 7.21 11.39 2.91
CA ASP A 8 8.30 11.09 3.86
C ASP A 8 9.02 9.77 3.51
N ARG A 9 10.34 9.74 3.72
CA ARG A 9 11.18 8.59 3.36
C ARG A 9 10.80 7.31 4.13
N SER A 10 10.28 7.46 5.35
CA SER A 10 9.79 6.36 6.19
C SER A 10 8.51 5.76 5.60
N TYR A 11 7.64 6.62 5.05
CA TYR A 11 6.37 6.22 4.43
C TYR A 11 6.59 5.43 3.14
N VAL A 12 7.52 5.86 2.28
CA VAL A 12 7.94 5.08 1.09
C VAL A 12 8.44 3.68 1.49
N GLY A 13 9.12 3.55 2.63
CA GLY A 13 9.56 2.26 3.17
C GLY A 13 8.40 1.35 3.56
N CYS A 14 7.33 1.88 4.16
CA CYS A 14 6.13 1.12 4.50
C CYS A 14 5.36 0.68 3.26
N ILE A 15 5.20 1.55 2.26
CA ILE A 15 4.55 1.24 0.98
C ILE A 15 5.24 0.07 0.29
N LYS A 16 6.57 0.12 0.16
CA LYS A 16 7.35 -0.96 -0.49
C LYS A 16 7.22 -2.31 0.20
N ARG A 17 7.00 -2.31 1.52
CA ARG A 17 6.83 -3.53 2.32
C ARG A 17 5.38 -4.02 2.36
N GLY A 18 4.45 -3.32 1.72
CA GLY A 18 3.02 -3.66 1.73
C GLY A 18 2.42 -3.59 3.14
N LEU A 19 2.97 -2.74 4.01
CA LEU A 19 2.53 -2.65 5.41
C LEU A 19 1.26 -1.80 5.59
N GLU A 20 0.88 -1.04 4.57
CA GLU A 20 -0.21 -0.07 4.64
C GLU A 20 -0.94 0.01 3.31
N ASN A 21 -2.26 0.17 3.37
CA ASN A 21 -3.08 0.38 2.18
C ASN A 21 -3.00 1.85 1.79
N VAL A 22 -2.15 2.16 0.80
CA VAL A 22 -2.00 3.51 0.28
C VAL A 22 -3.18 3.92 -0.61
N THR A 23 -3.47 5.22 -0.62
CA THR A 23 -4.48 5.79 -1.53
C THR A 23 -3.99 5.77 -2.98
N ILE A 24 -4.94 5.82 -3.91
CA ILE A 24 -4.64 5.92 -5.34
C ILE A 24 -3.88 7.21 -5.65
N ASP A 25 -4.24 8.33 -5.01
CA ASP A 25 -3.55 9.62 -5.21
C ASP A 25 -2.06 9.55 -4.84
N THR A 26 -1.73 8.80 -3.78
CA THR A 26 -0.33 8.60 -3.37
C THR A 26 0.44 7.76 -4.39
N LEU A 27 -0.21 6.74 -4.95
CA LEU A 27 0.37 5.91 -6.02
C LEU A 27 0.59 6.72 -7.30
N ASP A 28 -0.32 7.62 -7.63
CA ASP A 28 -0.23 8.48 -8.81
C ASP A 28 0.92 9.51 -8.70
N ALA A 29 1.08 10.11 -7.51
CA ALA A 29 2.22 10.98 -7.22
C ALA A 29 3.56 10.23 -7.36
N LEU A 30 3.63 8.98 -6.89
CA LEU A 30 4.80 8.13 -7.06
C LEU A 30 5.05 7.78 -8.53
N ALA A 31 4.00 7.44 -9.28
CA ALA A 31 4.09 7.12 -10.70
C ALA A 31 4.62 8.31 -11.52
N THR A 32 4.14 9.51 -11.22
CA THR A 32 4.60 10.77 -11.83
C THR A 32 6.10 10.99 -11.61
N VAL A 33 6.58 10.80 -10.37
CA VAL A 33 8.01 10.93 -10.03
C VAL A 33 8.87 9.85 -10.67
N LEU A 34 8.32 8.64 -10.82
CA LEU A 34 8.99 7.50 -11.45
C LEU A 34 8.94 7.56 -12.99
N GLY A 35 8.15 8.46 -13.58
CA GLY A 35 7.97 8.57 -15.02
C GLY A 35 7.28 7.36 -15.65
N VAL A 36 6.42 6.67 -14.89
CA VAL A 36 5.68 5.48 -15.35
C VAL A 36 4.17 5.72 -15.24
N PRO A 37 3.33 5.01 -16.03
CA PRO A 37 1.89 5.04 -15.82
C PRO A 37 1.51 4.47 -14.45
N ALA A 38 0.52 5.06 -13.76
CA ALA A 38 0.04 4.56 -12.46
C ALA A 38 -0.41 3.09 -12.51
N ALA A 39 -0.96 2.64 -13.65
CA ALA A 39 -1.33 1.24 -13.87
C ALA A 39 -0.16 0.27 -13.74
N ALA A 40 1.08 0.71 -14.00
CA ALA A 40 2.27 -0.13 -13.84
C ALA A 40 2.57 -0.47 -12.36
N LEU A 41 1.98 0.26 -11.42
CA LEU A 41 2.10 0.01 -9.98
C LEU A 41 0.98 -0.91 -9.45
N LEU A 42 -0.08 -1.13 -10.23
CA LEU A 42 -1.26 -1.92 -9.85
C LEU A 42 -1.16 -3.32 -10.46
N ILE A 43 -0.21 -4.11 -9.98
CA ILE A 43 0.04 -5.46 -10.46
C ILE A 43 -0.68 -6.46 -9.56
N GLU A 44 -1.32 -7.45 -10.17
CA GLU A 44 -1.91 -8.55 -9.41
C GLU A 44 -0.82 -9.34 -8.67
N PRO A 45 -0.93 -9.53 -7.33
CA PRO A 45 0.09 -10.26 -6.59
C PRO A 45 0.18 -11.71 -7.06
N ALA A 46 1.39 -12.27 -7.04
CA ALA A 46 1.60 -13.68 -7.36
C ALA A 46 0.73 -14.58 -6.45
N LYS A 47 0.31 -15.74 -6.96
CA LYS A 47 -0.56 -16.68 -6.21
C LYS A 47 -0.02 -17.11 -4.84
N VAL A 48 1.30 -17.02 -4.66
CA VAL A 48 2.02 -17.40 -3.43
C VAL A 48 2.30 -16.19 -2.51
N ALA A 49 1.86 -15.00 -2.89
CA ALA A 49 2.04 -13.80 -2.09
C ALA A 49 1.26 -13.93 -0.76
N ARG A 50 1.85 -13.40 0.31
CA ARG A 50 1.17 -13.32 1.62
C ARG A 50 -0.12 -12.50 1.45
N GLN A 51 -1.25 -13.14 1.75
CA GLN A 51 -2.52 -12.43 1.77
C GLN A 51 -2.59 -11.48 2.97
N PRO A 52 -3.28 -10.33 2.84
CA PRO A 52 -3.52 -9.45 3.97
C PRO A 52 -4.24 -10.20 5.08
N MET A 53 -3.90 -9.90 6.34
CA MET A 53 -4.68 -10.45 7.44
C MET A 53 -6.12 -9.94 7.36
N PRO A 54 -7.12 -10.81 7.55
CA PRO A 54 -8.50 -10.36 7.62
C PRO A 54 -8.68 -9.41 8.81
N LEU A 55 -9.62 -8.47 8.68
CA LEU A 55 -10.00 -7.60 9.79
C LEU A 55 -10.51 -8.43 10.97
N SER A 56 -10.25 -7.98 12.19
CA SER A 56 -10.81 -8.62 13.38
C SER A 56 -12.34 -8.59 13.33
N SER A 57 -13.00 -9.60 13.90
CA SER A 57 -14.45 -9.59 13.98
C SER A 57 -14.90 -8.39 14.80
N GLY A 58 -15.60 -7.43 14.18
CA GLY A 58 -16.04 -6.20 14.85
C GLY A 58 -17.01 -6.43 16.02
N ARG A 59 -17.59 -7.63 16.13
CA ARG A 59 -18.44 -8.03 17.27
C ARG A 59 -17.57 -8.67 18.35
N LYS A 60 -17.67 -8.14 19.58
CA LYS A 60 -17.11 -8.81 20.76
C LYS A 60 -17.86 -10.14 20.98
N PRO A 61 -17.17 -11.24 21.31
CA PRO A 61 -17.84 -12.49 21.65
C PRO A 61 -18.71 -12.28 22.88
N LYS A 62 -19.90 -12.89 22.88
CA LYS A 62 -20.79 -12.89 24.05
C LYS A 62 -20.09 -13.71 25.14
N GLN A 63 -19.74 -13.10 26.26
CA GLN A 63 -19.22 -13.83 27.42
C GLN A 63 -20.33 -14.80 27.87
N GLY A 64 -19.99 -16.08 27.97
CA GLY A 64 -20.86 -17.13 28.50
C GLY A 64 -20.95 -17.06 30.01
#